data_AF-A4HWP2-F1
#
_entry.id   AF-A4HWP2-F1
#
_cell.length_a   1.000
_cell.length_b   1.000
_cell.length_c   1.000
_cell.angle_alpha   90.00
_cell.angle_beta   90.00
_cell.angle_gamma   90.00
#
_symmetry.space_group_name_H-M   'P 1'
#
loop_
_entity.id
_entity.type
_entity.pdbx_description
1 polymer ?
#
loop_
_entity_poly.entity_id
_entity_poly.type
_entity_poly.pdbx_seq_one_letter_code
_entity_poly.pdbx_strand_id
1 'polypeptide(L)'
;MSSRPLLDDAHLSRGVGIRFVSLVVPVTATMLAVVWSLSCLSPIYVNSQVPPLPVVVNENDAATAGEKFVYSLVAALIVVGCVVAATFATVLLYHFHLQFVLYGWLAFSAVSMFFMLLWIWLDLFCTYFQIPYNVISMGIFVWNFGVVGLIALFCYSHPTVTQVYLVIASILTAWSLTALPEWSTWSLLICIATYDILAVLWQQGPLHRLIKIAQERDEPIPGFVYSSAHSIVPITQPATASSARVPATAAESFMWTVQHATPFKLGLGDFIFYSLLVGRASFSGFVSWSFCMVSILAGMLGTLLSLLLFRNSLRALPALPCSIFLSTVVFVLCRLIVESLSSFTSHHLLVL
;
A
#
# COMPACT_ATOMS: atom_id res chain seq x y z
N MET A 1 -24.28 43.02 -5.34
CA MET A 1 -24.15 42.34 -4.04
C MET A 1 -23.59 40.94 -4.30
N SER A 2 -22.29 40.80 -4.02
CA SER A 2 -21.41 39.70 -4.42
C SER A 2 -21.28 38.70 -3.27
N SER A 3 -22.10 37.65 -3.28
CA SER A 3 -22.09 36.60 -2.24
C SER A 3 -21.92 35.19 -2.83
N ARG A 4 -21.95 35.06 -4.16
CA ARG A 4 -21.92 33.78 -4.87
C ARG A 4 -20.53 33.11 -4.98
N PRO A 5 -19.39 33.82 -5.18
CA PRO A 5 -18.12 33.11 -5.41
C PRO A 5 -17.63 32.35 -4.16
N LEU A 6 -17.88 32.85 -2.95
CA LEU A 6 -17.42 32.22 -1.71
C LEU A 6 -18.14 30.90 -1.37
N LEU A 7 -19.37 30.71 -1.85
CA LEU A 7 -20.12 29.46 -1.63
C LEU A 7 -19.58 28.33 -2.52
N ASP A 8 -19.18 28.64 -3.75
CA ASP A 8 -18.63 27.65 -4.69
C ASP A 8 -17.26 27.13 -4.23
N ASP A 9 -16.41 28.00 -3.67
CA ASP A 9 -15.10 27.63 -3.13
C ASP A 9 -15.21 26.71 -1.89
N ALA A 10 -16.21 26.94 -1.03
CA ALA A 10 -16.46 26.13 0.15
C ALA A 10 -16.95 24.71 -0.21
N HIS A 11 -17.82 24.58 -1.20
CA HIS A 11 -18.27 23.28 -1.70
C HIS A 11 -17.13 22.52 -2.39
N LEU A 12 -16.30 23.23 -3.17
CA LEU A 12 -15.15 22.64 -3.84
C LEU A 12 -14.12 22.10 -2.84
N SER A 13 -13.73 22.92 -1.85
CA SER A 13 -12.78 22.51 -0.81
C SER A 13 -13.30 21.34 0.02
N ARG A 14 -14.61 21.31 0.34
CA ARG A 14 -15.23 20.20 1.05
C ARG A 14 -15.25 18.91 0.22
N GLY A 15 -15.63 18.98 -1.06
CA GLY A 15 -15.69 17.81 -1.94
C GLY A 15 -14.30 17.18 -2.17
N VAL A 16 -13.30 18.03 -2.37
CA VAL A 16 -11.89 17.63 -2.50
C VAL A 16 -11.36 17.08 -1.16
N GLY A 17 -11.64 17.76 -0.05
CA GLY A 17 -11.22 17.35 1.30
C GLY A 17 -11.76 15.98 1.72
N ILE A 18 -13.05 15.69 1.48
CA ILE A 18 -13.64 14.39 1.80
C ILE A 18 -12.94 13.26 1.06
N ARG A 19 -12.55 13.48 -0.20
CA ARG A 19 -11.83 12.48 -1.01
C ARG A 19 -10.43 12.20 -0.49
N PHE A 20 -9.72 13.26 -0.12
CA PHE A 20 -8.42 13.14 0.51
C PHE A 20 -8.51 12.35 1.81
N VAL A 21 -9.43 12.73 2.70
CA VAL A 21 -9.64 12.05 3.98
C VAL A 21 -10.01 10.57 3.77
N SER A 22 -10.88 10.27 2.80
CA SER A 22 -11.30 8.90 2.49
C SER A 22 -10.16 7.99 2.02
N LEU A 23 -9.06 8.55 1.50
CA LEU A 23 -7.86 7.82 1.08
C LEU A 23 -6.80 7.82 2.18
N VAL A 24 -6.57 8.97 2.81
CA VAL A 24 -5.57 9.15 3.88
C VAL A 24 -5.90 8.30 5.09
N VAL A 25 -7.15 8.26 5.54
CA VAL A 25 -7.58 7.54 6.77
C VAL A 25 -7.28 6.03 6.72
N PRO A 26 -7.67 5.27 5.68
CA PRO A 26 -7.35 3.85 5.66
C PRO A 26 -5.82 3.62 5.58
N VAL A 27 -5.08 4.44 4.81
CA VAL A 27 -3.62 4.32 4.68
C VAL A 27 -2.91 4.63 6.01
N THR A 28 -3.32 5.67 6.73
CA THR A 28 -2.74 5.98 8.04
C THR A 28 -3.07 4.90 9.06
N ALA A 29 -4.31 4.38 9.04
CA ALA A 29 -4.71 3.29 9.91
C ALA A 29 -3.85 2.03 9.67
N THR A 30 -3.54 1.70 8.41
CA THR A 30 -2.69 0.53 8.10
C THR A 30 -1.26 0.74 8.56
N MET A 31 -0.68 1.93 8.33
CA MET A 31 0.66 2.26 8.81
C MET A 31 0.76 2.14 10.33
N LEU A 32 -0.21 2.72 11.06
CA LEU A 32 -0.25 2.68 12.52
C LEU A 32 -0.41 1.24 13.04
N ALA A 33 -1.31 0.46 12.43
CA ALA A 33 -1.52 -0.94 12.81
C ALA A 33 -0.27 -1.80 12.57
N VAL A 34 0.45 -1.59 11.46
CA VAL A 34 1.70 -2.30 11.16
C VAL A 34 2.79 -1.92 12.13
N VAL A 35 2.97 -0.62 12.44
CA VAL A 35 3.97 -0.15 13.41
C VAL A 35 3.66 -0.66 14.81
N TRP A 36 2.40 -0.63 15.21
CA TRP A 36 1.95 -1.18 16.49
C TRP A 36 2.24 -2.69 16.56
N SER A 37 1.85 -3.43 15.53
CA SER A 37 2.14 -4.86 15.40
C SER A 37 3.63 -5.14 15.46
N LEU A 38 4.45 -4.35 14.79
CA LEU A 38 5.90 -4.53 14.80
C LEU A 38 6.48 -4.24 16.19
N SER A 39 6.04 -3.17 16.83
CA SER A 39 6.52 -2.76 18.16
C SER A 39 6.20 -3.80 19.24
N CYS A 40 5.02 -4.44 19.15
CA CYS A 40 4.62 -5.48 20.10
C CYS A 40 5.24 -6.85 19.76
N LEU A 41 5.26 -7.24 18.49
CA LEU A 41 5.58 -8.61 18.09
C LEU A 41 7.06 -8.82 17.75
N SER A 42 7.78 -7.79 17.30
CA SER A 42 9.19 -7.90 16.90
C SER A 42 10.11 -8.48 18.00
N PRO A 43 9.99 -8.10 19.28
CA PRO A 43 10.85 -8.63 20.32
C PRO A 43 10.77 -10.15 20.49
N ILE A 44 9.65 -10.77 20.08
CA ILE A 44 9.39 -12.20 20.25
C ILE A 44 10.18 -13.02 19.23
N TYR A 45 10.23 -12.59 17.97
CA TYR A 45 10.91 -13.34 16.90
C TYR A 45 12.31 -12.84 16.56
N VAL A 46 12.67 -11.60 16.87
CA VAL A 46 14.06 -11.10 16.61
C VAL A 46 15.09 -11.87 17.44
N ASN A 47 14.70 -12.40 18.61
CA ASN A 47 15.55 -13.25 19.43
C ASN A 47 15.51 -14.73 19.03
N SER A 48 14.60 -15.12 18.14
CA SER A 48 14.54 -16.47 17.60
C SER A 48 15.52 -16.57 16.45
N GLN A 49 16.50 -17.48 16.54
CA GLN A 49 17.55 -17.67 15.52
C GLN A 49 17.02 -18.08 14.13
N VAL A 50 15.72 -18.34 14.01
CA VAL A 50 15.05 -18.70 12.77
C VAL A 50 14.19 -17.52 12.32
N PRO A 51 14.61 -16.75 11.28
CA PRO A 51 13.74 -15.74 10.70
C PRO A 51 12.44 -16.39 10.20
N PRO A 52 11.28 -15.74 10.36
CA PRO A 52 9.98 -16.34 10.02
C PRO A 52 9.82 -16.60 8.51
N LEU A 53 10.68 -16.02 7.67
CA LEU A 53 10.74 -16.28 6.24
C LEU A 53 12.14 -16.77 5.84
N PRO A 54 12.24 -17.84 5.03
CA PRO A 54 13.51 -18.25 4.45
C PRO A 54 14.00 -17.16 3.50
N VAL A 55 15.05 -16.43 3.89
CA VAL A 55 15.68 -15.43 3.04
C VAL A 55 16.70 -16.14 2.16
N VAL A 56 16.59 -15.99 0.83
CA VAL A 56 17.50 -16.62 -0.14
C VAL A 56 18.96 -16.18 0.06
N VAL A 57 19.14 -14.95 0.52
CA VAL A 57 20.44 -14.32 0.73
C VAL A 57 20.44 -13.61 2.08
N ASN A 58 21.20 -14.13 3.04
CA ASN A 58 21.26 -13.57 4.39
C ASN A 58 22.39 -12.54 4.48
N GLU A 59 22.06 -11.27 4.69
CA GLU A 59 23.06 -10.19 4.84
C GLU A 59 23.90 -10.32 6.12
N ASN A 60 23.48 -11.16 7.08
CA ASN A 60 24.21 -11.40 8.31
C ASN A 60 25.52 -12.19 8.09
N ASP A 61 25.65 -12.87 6.95
CA ASP A 61 26.86 -13.63 6.59
C ASP A 61 27.99 -12.74 6.02
N ALA A 62 27.72 -11.44 5.83
CA ALA A 62 28.65 -10.49 5.23
C ALA A 62 29.58 -9.84 6.27
N ALA A 63 30.89 -9.80 5.99
CA ALA A 63 31.89 -9.25 6.91
C ALA A 63 32.02 -7.72 6.77
N THR A 64 31.88 -7.20 5.54
CA THR A 64 32.09 -5.78 5.24
C THR A 64 30.78 -5.06 4.92
N ALA A 65 30.68 -3.76 5.20
CA ALA A 65 29.52 -2.94 4.81
C ALA A 65 29.23 -2.99 3.29
N GLY A 66 30.28 -3.03 2.45
CA GLY A 66 30.16 -3.21 1.01
C GLY A 66 29.56 -4.56 0.61
N GLU A 67 29.93 -5.64 1.31
CA GLU A 67 29.33 -6.96 1.08
C GLU A 67 27.86 -6.97 1.50
N LYS A 68 27.50 -6.40 2.67
CA LYS A 68 26.10 -6.25 3.11
C LYS A 68 25.26 -5.51 2.06
N PHE A 69 25.80 -4.45 1.47
CA PHE A 69 25.15 -3.72 0.39
C PHE A 69 24.94 -4.59 -0.86
N VAL A 70 25.94 -5.38 -1.27
CA VAL A 70 25.82 -6.28 -2.42
C VAL A 70 24.79 -7.39 -2.16
N TYR A 71 24.85 -8.05 -1.01
CA TYR A 71 23.90 -9.11 -0.65
C TYR A 71 22.45 -8.59 -0.57
N SER A 72 22.26 -7.41 0.04
CA SER A 72 20.93 -6.78 0.10
C SER A 72 20.40 -6.35 -1.26
N LEU A 73 21.27 -5.85 -2.14
CA LEU A 73 20.91 -5.52 -3.53
C LEU A 73 20.51 -6.78 -4.31
N VAL A 74 21.26 -7.87 -4.19
CA VAL A 74 20.92 -9.15 -4.82
C VAL A 74 19.58 -9.67 -4.29
N ALA A 75 19.36 -9.64 -2.98
CA ALA A 75 18.08 -10.02 -2.38
C ALA A 75 16.90 -9.19 -2.93
N ALA A 76 17.07 -7.86 -2.99
CA ALA A 76 16.07 -6.95 -3.54
C ALA A 76 15.78 -7.22 -5.02
N LEU A 77 16.81 -7.46 -5.84
CA LEU A 77 16.67 -7.77 -7.26
C LEU A 77 15.99 -9.12 -7.50
N ILE A 78 16.24 -10.13 -6.67
CA ILE A 78 15.54 -11.42 -6.72
C ILE A 78 14.05 -11.20 -6.45
N VAL A 79 13.70 -10.49 -5.37
CA VAL A 79 12.29 -10.23 -5.02
C VAL A 79 11.59 -9.42 -6.12
N VAL A 80 12.21 -8.34 -6.59
CA VAL A 80 11.66 -7.51 -7.68
C VAL A 80 11.54 -8.33 -8.97
N GLY A 81 12.53 -9.15 -9.31
CA GLY A 81 12.49 -10.07 -10.44
C GLY A 81 11.32 -11.05 -10.35
N CYS A 82 11.05 -11.62 -9.17
CA CYS A 82 9.87 -12.44 -8.93
C CYS A 82 8.56 -11.67 -9.10
N VAL A 83 8.47 -10.42 -8.62
CA VAL A 83 7.30 -9.55 -8.81
C VAL A 83 7.08 -9.23 -10.30
N VAL A 84 8.15 -8.92 -11.03
CA VAL A 84 8.09 -8.69 -12.49
C VAL A 84 7.63 -9.95 -13.21
N ALA A 85 8.23 -11.10 -12.91
CA ALA A 85 7.86 -12.38 -13.52
C ALA A 85 6.41 -12.76 -13.21
N ALA A 86 5.95 -12.59 -11.97
CA ALA A 86 4.55 -12.80 -11.59
C ALA A 86 3.62 -11.85 -12.35
N THR A 87 4.00 -10.58 -12.52
CA THR A 87 3.24 -9.60 -13.30
C THR A 87 3.14 -10.04 -14.77
N PHE A 88 4.24 -10.42 -15.42
CA PHE A 88 4.20 -10.95 -16.78
C PHE A 88 3.37 -12.23 -16.88
N ALA A 89 3.48 -13.15 -15.92
CA ALA A 89 2.67 -14.36 -15.87
C ALA A 89 1.18 -14.04 -15.77
N THR A 90 0.76 -13.14 -14.88
CA THR A 90 -0.66 -12.75 -14.75
C THR A 90 -1.21 -12.16 -16.06
N VAL A 91 -0.44 -11.28 -16.72
CA VAL A 91 -0.83 -10.71 -18.02
C VAL A 91 -0.89 -11.77 -19.11
N LEU A 92 0.05 -12.72 -19.11
CA LEU A 92 0.09 -13.82 -20.07
C LEU A 92 -1.09 -14.78 -19.89
N LEU A 93 -1.39 -15.18 -18.64
CA LEU A 93 -2.54 -16.02 -18.31
C LEU A 93 -3.85 -15.34 -18.72
N TYR A 94 -3.97 -14.04 -18.46
CA TYR A 94 -5.15 -13.26 -18.85
C TYR A 94 -5.29 -13.15 -20.39
N HIS A 95 -4.17 -12.96 -21.09
CA HIS A 95 -4.12 -12.90 -22.55
C HIS A 95 -4.56 -14.22 -23.20
N PHE A 96 -4.12 -15.36 -22.67
CA PHE A 96 -4.49 -16.69 -23.16
C PHE A 96 -5.89 -17.17 -22.73
N HIS A 97 -6.71 -16.32 -22.10
CA HIS A 97 -8.04 -16.69 -21.57
C HIS A 97 -8.02 -17.77 -20.46
N LEU A 98 -6.88 -18.01 -19.80
CA LEU A 98 -6.80 -18.90 -18.64
C LEU A 98 -7.31 -18.18 -17.36
N GLN A 99 -8.50 -17.58 -17.43
CA GLN A 99 -9.12 -16.88 -16.30
C GLN A 99 -9.29 -17.82 -15.09
N PHE A 100 -9.67 -19.08 -15.32
CA PHE A 100 -9.79 -20.07 -14.26
C PHE A 100 -8.49 -20.26 -13.47
N VAL A 101 -7.34 -20.33 -14.18
CA VAL A 101 -6.03 -20.47 -13.53
C VAL A 101 -5.62 -19.18 -12.83
N LEU A 102 -5.90 -18.02 -13.43
CA LEU A 102 -5.63 -16.71 -12.82
C LEU A 102 -6.41 -16.53 -11.51
N TYR A 103 -7.72 -16.77 -11.53
CA TYR A 103 -8.56 -16.69 -10.33
C TYR A 103 -8.19 -17.76 -9.31
N GLY A 104 -7.86 -18.98 -9.75
CA GLY A 104 -7.37 -20.05 -8.87
C GLY A 104 -6.06 -19.68 -8.18
N TRP A 105 -5.10 -19.10 -8.90
CA TRP A 105 -3.83 -18.61 -8.35
C TRP A 105 -4.05 -17.46 -7.36
N LEU A 106 -4.88 -16.47 -7.73
CA LEU A 106 -5.20 -15.34 -6.86
C LEU A 106 -5.91 -15.83 -5.58
N ALA A 107 -6.83 -16.79 -5.71
CA ALA A 107 -7.51 -17.41 -4.57
C ALA A 107 -6.54 -18.19 -3.69
N PHE A 108 -5.64 -18.98 -4.27
CA PHE A 108 -4.59 -19.69 -3.52
C PHE A 108 -3.69 -18.71 -2.75
N SER A 109 -3.30 -17.60 -3.37
CA SER A 109 -2.53 -16.54 -2.72
C SER A 109 -3.30 -15.92 -1.54
N ALA A 110 -4.58 -15.61 -1.71
CA ALA A 110 -5.43 -15.08 -0.64
C ALA A 110 -5.67 -16.08 0.50
N VAL A 111 -5.87 -17.36 0.17
CA VAL A 111 -5.97 -18.46 1.15
C VAL A 111 -4.68 -18.55 1.96
N SER A 112 -3.52 -18.62 1.30
CA SER A 112 -2.22 -18.70 1.99
C SER A 112 -2.01 -17.51 2.93
N MET A 113 -2.33 -16.30 2.48
CA MET A 113 -2.25 -15.09 3.30
C MET A 113 -3.21 -15.13 4.51
N PHE A 114 -4.51 -15.37 4.32
CA PHE A 114 -5.46 -15.32 5.43
C PHE A 114 -5.37 -16.50 6.39
N PHE A 115 -4.92 -17.67 5.94
CA PHE A 115 -4.84 -18.83 6.82
C PHE A 115 -3.45 -18.95 7.45
N MET A 116 -2.36 -18.81 6.68
CA MET A 116 -1.02 -18.96 7.24
C MET A 116 -0.52 -17.66 7.91
N LEU A 117 -0.53 -16.52 7.22
CA LEU A 117 0.01 -15.28 7.80
C LEU A 117 -0.80 -14.82 9.01
N LEU A 118 -2.14 -14.91 8.94
CA LEU A 118 -2.99 -14.56 10.07
C LEU A 118 -2.76 -15.49 11.26
N TRP A 119 -2.57 -16.79 11.02
CA TRP A 119 -2.27 -17.75 12.09
C TRP A 119 -1.02 -17.35 12.84
N ILE A 120 0.09 -17.11 12.12
CA ILE A 120 1.37 -16.71 12.72
C ILE A 120 1.19 -15.38 13.46
N TRP A 121 0.52 -14.39 12.85
CA TRP A 121 0.29 -13.10 13.47
C TRP A 121 -0.50 -13.18 14.78
N LEU A 122 -1.58 -13.96 14.79
CA LEU A 122 -2.43 -14.17 15.96
C LEU A 122 -1.72 -14.99 17.06
N ASP A 123 -0.92 -16.00 16.69
CA ASP A 123 -0.12 -16.76 17.66
C ASP A 123 0.86 -15.83 18.41
N LEU A 124 1.55 -14.96 17.67
CA LEU A 124 2.43 -13.95 18.26
C LEU A 124 1.65 -12.93 19.11
N PHE A 125 0.48 -12.48 18.64
CA PHE A 125 -0.39 -11.58 19.40
C PHE A 125 -0.84 -12.20 20.73
N CYS A 126 -1.34 -13.44 20.70
CA CYS A 126 -1.78 -14.13 21.90
C CYS A 126 -0.62 -14.42 22.86
N THR A 127 0.57 -14.74 22.33
CA THR A 127 1.79 -14.92 23.12
C THR A 127 2.21 -13.61 23.81
N TYR A 128 2.13 -12.48 23.09
CA TYR A 128 2.46 -11.16 23.66
C TYR A 128 1.53 -10.75 24.80
N PHE A 129 0.21 -10.93 24.62
CA PHE A 129 -0.79 -10.60 25.65
C PHE A 129 -0.98 -11.70 26.71
N GLN A 130 -0.22 -12.79 26.62
CA GLN A 130 -0.35 -13.97 27.48
C GLN A 130 -1.79 -14.50 27.57
N ILE A 131 -2.53 -14.43 26.46
CA ILE A 131 -3.91 -14.93 26.38
C ILE A 131 -3.83 -16.44 26.18
N PRO A 132 -4.29 -17.26 27.15
CA PRO A 132 -4.32 -18.70 26.97
C PRO A 132 -5.36 -19.04 25.90
N TYR A 133 -4.91 -19.67 24.83
CA TYR A 133 -5.78 -20.15 23.76
C TYR A 133 -5.42 -21.59 23.42
N ASN A 134 -6.40 -22.35 22.95
CA ASN A 134 -6.17 -23.69 22.42
C ASN A 134 -6.17 -23.66 20.88
N VAL A 135 -5.38 -24.54 20.27
CA VAL A 135 -5.23 -24.69 18.82
C VAL A 135 -6.59 -24.84 18.11
N ILE A 136 -7.57 -25.48 18.76
CA ILE A 136 -8.93 -25.67 18.21
C ILE A 136 -9.70 -24.35 18.11
N SER A 137 -9.78 -23.56 19.19
CA SER A 137 -10.50 -22.27 19.13
C SER A 137 -9.85 -21.31 18.15
N MET A 138 -8.51 -21.30 18.12
CA MET A 138 -7.72 -20.52 17.19
C MET A 138 -7.97 -20.95 15.73
N GLY A 139 -7.98 -22.25 15.46
CA GLY A 139 -8.31 -22.79 14.14
C GLY A 139 -9.72 -22.46 13.67
N ILE A 140 -10.72 -22.54 14.56
CA ILE A 140 -12.10 -22.15 14.23
C ILE A 140 -12.16 -20.65 13.90
N PHE A 141 -11.48 -19.80 14.68
CA PHE A 141 -11.44 -18.35 14.42
C PHE A 141 -10.79 -18.04 13.07
N VAL A 142 -9.58 -18.56 12.82
CA VAL A 142 -8.86 -18.36 11.55
C VAL A 142 -9.66 -18.90 10.38
N TRP A 143 -10.33 -20.05 10.53
CA TRP A 143 -11.19 -20.62 9.50
C TRP A 143 -12.36 -19.70 9.15
N ASN A 144 -13.12 -19.24 10.14
CA ASN A 144 -14.25 -18.33 9.90
C ASN A 144 -13.77 -17.01 9.27
N PHE A 145 -12.70 -16.43 9.81
CA PHE A 145 -12.13 -15.19 9.28
C PHE A 145 -11.66 -15.36 7.84
N GLY A 146 -10.92 -16.43 7.54
CA GLY A 146 -10.37 -16.72 6.22
C GLY A 146 -11.45 -16.99 5.18
N VAL A 147 -12.48 -17.78 5.52
CA VAL A 147 -13.61 -18.05 4.61
C VAL A 147 -14.39 -16.77 4.30
N VAL A 148 -14.73 -15.97 5.31
CA VAL A 148 -15.43 -14.69 5.09
C VAL A 148 -14.55 -13.72 4.26
N GLY A 149 -13.24 -13.72 4.48
CA GLY A 149 -12.30 -12.94 3.69
C GLY A 149 -12.25 -13.35 2.22
N LEU A 150 -12.25 -14.65 1.93
CA LEU A 150 -12.29 -15.16 0.56
C LEU A 150 -13.61 -14.82 -0.12
N ILE A 151 -14.74 -14.98 0.57
CA ILE A 151 -16.06 -14.58 0.05
C ILE A 151 -16.07 -13.06 -0.21
N ALA A 152 -15.51 -12.25 0.68
CA ALA A 152 -15.46 -10.81 0.50
C ALA A 152 -14.56 -10.34 -0.65
N LEU A 153 -13.52 -11.10 -1.00
CA LEU A 153 -12.59 -10.75 -2.09
C LEU A 153 -13.04 -11.27 -3.46
N PHE A 154 -13.62 -12.48 -3.53
CA PHE A 154 -13.97 -13.14 -4.80
C PHE A 154 -15.46 -13.15 -5.10
N CYS A 155 -16.32 -13.12 -4.08
CA CYS A 155 -17.76 -13.03 -4.26
C CYS A 155 -18.23 -11.59 -4.07
N TYR A 156 -19.33 -11.24 -4.72
CA TYR A 156 -19.94 -9.92 -4.53
C TYR A 156 -20.45 -9.78 -3.10
N SER A 157 -19.68 -9.09 -2.27
CA SER A 157 -20.01 -8.76 -0.88
C SER A 157 -20.16 -7.25 -0.71
N HIS A 158 -20.61 -6.83 0.47
CA HIS A 158 -20.75 -5.41 0.79
C HIS A 158 -19.38 -4.70 0.72
N PRO A 159 -19.25 -3.54 0.06
CA PRO A 159 -17.96 -2.91 -0.23
C PRO A 159 -17.12 -2.64 1.02
N THR A 160 -17.76 -2.30 2.14
CA THR A 160 -17.07 -2.07 3.42
C THR A 160 -16.40 -3.33 3.97
N VAL A 161 -17.00 -4.52 3.77
CA VAL A 161 -16.40 -5.78 4.23
C VAL A 161 -15.13 -6.04 3.42
N THR A 162 -15.22 -5.92 2.08
CA THR A 162 -14.06 -6.04 1.19
C THR A 162 -12.95 -5.05 1.55
N GLN A 163 -13.29 -3.78 1.83
CA GLN A 163 -12.33 -2.75 2.25
C GLN A 163 -11.60 -3.14 3.55
N VAL A 164 -12.33 -3.61 4.57
CA VAL A 164 -11.73 -4.04 5.85
C VAL A 164 -10.80 -5.23 5.64
N TYR A 165 -11.20 -6.22 4.85
CA TYR A 165 -10.36 -7.38 4.54
C TYR A 165 -9.11 -7.02 3.73
N LEU A 166 -9.21 -6.07 2.78
CA LEU A 166 -8.06 -5.55 2.04
C LEU A 166 -7.08 -4.80 2.95
N VAL A 167 -7.59 -4.03 3.91
CA VAL A 167 -6.77 -3.36 4.94
C VAL A 167 -6.04 -4.41 5.79
N ILE A 168 -6.74 -5.43 6.29
CA ILE A 168 -6.10 -6.50 7.09
C ILE A 168 -5.08 -7.28 6.27
N ALA A 169 -5.38 -7.59 5.01
CA ALA A 169 -4.45 -8.21 4.07
C ALA A 169 -3.16 -7.39 3.90
N SER A 170 -3.30 -6.06 3.77
CA SER A 170 -2.15 -5.16 3.67
C SER A 170 -1.32 -5.13 4.95
N ILE A 171 -1.97 -5.16 6.14
CA ILE A 171 -1.29 -5.19 7.44
C ILE A 171 -0.49 -6.48 7.58
N LEU A 172 -1.11 -7.64 7.33
CA LEU A 172 -0.46 -8.95 7.43
C LEU A 172 0.73 -9.05 6.45
N THR A 173 0.54 -8.60 5.21
CA THR A 173 1.59 -8.67 4.19
C THR A 173 2.74 -7.70 4.51
N ALA A 174 2.44 -6.45 4.88
CA ALA A 174 3.46 -5.49 5.27
C ALA A 174 4.23 -5.94 6.50
N TRP A 175 3.54 -6.43 7.53
CA TRP A 175 4.16 -7.01 8.72
C TRP A 175 5.07 -8.19 8.35
N SER A 176 4.61 -9.11 7.49
CA SER A 176 5.44 -10.22 7.03
C SER A 176 6.70 -9.76 6.29
N LEU A 177 6.62 -8.69 5.49
CA LEU A 177 7.79 -8.12 4.79
C LEU A 177 8.78 -7.43 5.72
N THR A 178 8.38 -7.00 6.93
CA THR A 178 9.31 -6.42 7.91
C THR A 178 10.32 -7.42 8.47
N ALA A 179 10.06 -8.71 8.31
CA ALA A 179 10.99 -9.78 8.65
C ALA A 179 12.23 -9.80 7.75
N LEU A 180 12.20 -9.10 6.61
CA LEU A 180 13.37 -8.93 5.77
C LEU A 180 14.46 -8.15 6.53
N PRO A 181 15.73 -8.47 6.27
CA PRO A 181 16.85 -7.73 6.85
C PRO A 181 16.84 -6.24 6.47
N GLU A 182 17.63 -5.42 7.19
CA GLU A 182 17.53 -3.97 7.12
C GLU A 182 17.91 -3.42 5.75
N TRP A 183 19.13 -3.74 5.30
CA TRP A 183 19.63 -3.25 4.03
C TRP A 183 18.78 -3.79 2.89
N SER A 184 18.39 -5.06 3.00
CA SER A 184 17.50 -5.73 2.03
C SER A 184 16.16 -5.02 1.89
N THR A 185 15.56 -4.53 2.99
CA THR A 185 14.27 -3.82 2.93
C THR A 185 14.39 -2.45 2.27
N TRP A 186 15.41 -1.67 2.60
CA TRP A 186 15.62 -0.35 1.97
C TRP A 186 15.94 -0.48 0.48
N SER A 187 16.77 -1.44 0.13
CA SER A 187 17.08 -1.78 -1.26
C SER A 187 15.82 -2.20 -2.02
N LEU A 188 14.99 -3.07 -1.43
CA LEU A 188 13.71 -3.47 -1.99
C LEU A 188 12.77 -2.28 -2.23
N LEU A 189 12.63 -1.36 -1.27
CA LEU A 189 11.77 -0.17 -1.42
C LEU A 189 12.22 0.70 -2.60
N ILE A 190 13.54 0.95 -2.71
CA ILE A 190 14.12 1.74 -3.82
C ILE A 190 13.92 1.02 -5.16
N CYS A 191 14.19 -0.28 -5.22
CA CYS A 191 14.03 -1.05 -6.46
C CYS A 191 12.58 -1.15 -6.91
N ILE A 192 11.63 -1.35 -5.99
CA ILE A 192 10.19 -1.40 -6.31
C ILE A 192 9.67 -0.02 -6.73
N ALA A 193 10.07 1.05 -6.04
CA ALA A 193 9.73 2.42 -6.46
C ALA A 193 10.28 2.73 -7.87
N THR A 194 11.51 2.31 -8.16
CA THR A 194 12.11 2.45 -9.50
C THR A 194 11.34 1.61 -10.53
N TYR A 195 10.98 0.37 -10.19
CA TYR A 195 10.18 -0.50 -11.05
C TYR A 195 8.82 0.11 -11.39
N ASP A 196 8.12 0.72 -10.41
CA ASP A 196 6.82 1.36 -10.65
C ASP A 196 6.93 2.54 -11.63
N ILE A 197 7.98 3.37 -11.50
CA ILE A 197 8.28 4.43 -12.49
C ILE A 197 8.48 3.82 -13.89
N LEU A 198 9.31 2.77 -13.99
CA LEU A 198 9.59 2.13 -15.27
C LEU A 198 8.33 1.49 -15.87
N ALA A 199 7.51 0.84 -15.05
CA ALA A 199 6.28 0.19 -15.48
C ALA A 199 5.24 1.18 -16.02
N VAL A 200 5.16 2.38 -15.43
CA VAL A 200 4.25 3.45 -15.87
C VAL A 200 4.77 4.19 -17.10
N LEU A 201 6.08 4.47 -17.17
CA LEU A 201 6.68 5.15 -18.32
C LEU A 201 6.73 4.27 -19.57
N TRP A 202 6.82 2.96 -19.40
CA TRP A 202 6.84 2.02 -20.51
C TRP A 202 5.44 1.84 -21.10
N GLN A 203 5.11 2.60 -22.15
CA GLN A 203 3.80 2.61 -22.80
C GLN A 203 3.34 1.25 -23.37
N GLN A 204 4.28 0.36 -23.71
CA GLN A 204 3.99 -1.02 -24.15
C GLN A 204 4.04 -2.06 -23.02
N GLY A 205 3.99 -1.63 -21.76
CA GLY A 205 4.21 -2.48 -20.61
C GLY A 205 3.10 -3.52 -20.42
N PRO A 206 3.39 -4.61 -19.66
CA PRO A 206 2.42 -5.66 -19.38
C PRO A 206 1.14 -5.11 -18.75
N LEU A 207 1.28 -4.16 -17.82
CA LEU A 207 0.16 -3.53 -17.14
C LEU A 207 -0.74 -2.72 -18.11
N HIS A 208 -0.15 -1.98 -19.06
CA HIS A 208 -0.93 -1.25 -20.06
C HIS A 208 -1.72 -2.20 -20.98
N ARG A 209 -1.11 -3.33 -21.35
CA ARG A 209 -1.80 -4.39 -22.13
C ARG A 209 -2.95 -5.01 -21.32
N LEU A 210 -2.75 -5.28 -20.04
CA LEU A 210 -3.80 -5.82 -19.15
C LEU A 210 -4.99 -4.85 -19.07
N ILE A 211 -4.74 -3.56 -18.84
CA ILE A 211 -5.78 -2.54 -18.77
C ILE A 211 -6.54 -2.45 -20.09
N LYS A 212 -5.83 -2.44 -21.24
CA LYS A 212 -6.46 -2.39 -22.56
C LYS A 212 -7.39 -3.59 -22.79
N ILE A 213 -6.94 -4.81 -22.48
CA ILE A 213 -7.76 -6.03 -22.65
C ILE A 213 -8.95 -6.03 -21.68
N ALA A 214 -8.78 -5.58 -20.43
CA ALA A 214 -9.88 -5.48 -19.47
C ALA A 214 -10.94 -4.47 -19.91
N GLN A 215 -10.52 -3.31 -20.45
CA GLN A 215 -11.42 -2.31 -21.02
C GLN A 215 -12.13 -2.82 -22.28
N GLU A 216 -11.45 -3.57 -23.14
CA GLU A 216 -12.05 -4.17 -24.34
C GLU A 216 -13.10 -5.24 -24.00
N ARG A 217 -12.98 -5.90 -22.84
CA ARG A 217 -13.89 -6.95 -22.40
C ARG A 217 -14.99 -6.49 -21.43
N ASP A 218 -14.95 -5.24 -20.99
CA ASP A 218 -15.81 -4.71 -19.92
C ASP A 218 -15.78 -5.57 -18.64
N GLU A 219 -14.63 -6.20 -18.38
CA GLU A 219 -14.40 -7.04 -17.20
C GLU A 219 -13.71 -6.22 -16.10
N PRO A 220 -14.09 -6.41 -14.82
CA PRO A 220 -13.35 -5.80 -13.72
C PRO A 220 -11.91 -6.32 -13.74
N ILE A 221 -10.95 -5.42 -13.56
CA ILE A 221 -9.53 -5.78 -13.53
C ILE A 221 -9.31 -6.84 -12.44
N PRO A 222 -8.79 -8.03 -12.77
CA PRO A 222 -8.55 -9.06 -11.77
C PRO A 222 -7.42 -8.59 -10.84
N GLY A 223 -7.74 -8.37 -9.56
CA GLY A 223 -6.75 -7.97 -8.58
C GLY A 223 -7.32 -7.33 -7.32
N PHE A 224 -6.46 -7.21 -6.32
CA PHE A 224 -6.80 -6.60 -5.02
C PHE A 224 -6.65 -5.07 -5.10
N VAL A 225 -7.66 -4.42 -5.69
CA VAL A 225 -7.71 -2.96 -5.78
C VAL A 225 -8.64 -2.41 -4.71
N TYR A 226 -8.13 -1.50 -3.87
CA TYR A 226 -8.95 -0.82 -2.88
C TYR A 226 -9.75 0.30 -3.56
N SER A 227 -11.08 0.24 -3.51
CA SER A 227 -11.96 1.32 -3.96
C SER A 227 -12.60 2.01 -2.77
N SER A 228 -12.44 3.33 -2.64
CA SER A 228 -13.04 4.11 -1.55
C SER A 228 -14.51 4.47 -1.76
N ALA A 229 -15.16 3.99 -2.83
CA ALA A 229 -16.58 4.28 -3.04
C ALA A 229 -17.44 3.60 -1.96
N HIS A 230 -18.11 4.44 -1.17
CA HIS A 230 -19.23 4.02 -0.33
C HIS A 230 -20.59 4.07 -1.05
N SER A 231 -20.63 4.41 -2.34
CA SER A 231 -21.88 4.59 -3.08
C SER A 231 -22.14 3.45 -4.05
N ILE A 232 -23.16 2.65 -3.76
CA ILE A 232 -23.83 1.78 -4.72
C ILE A 232 -24.44 2.71 -5.78
N VAL A 233 -23.81 2.84 -6.95
CA VAL A 233 -24.51 3.38 -8.12
C VAL A 233 -25.32 2.24 -8.71
N PRO A 234 -26.66 2.28 -8.72
CA PRO A 234 -27.46 1.27 -9.39
C PRO A 234 -27.17 1.34 -10.89
N ILE A 235 -26.76 0.21 -11.48
CA ILE A 235 -26.67 0.02 -12.93
C ILE A 235 -28.11 -0.11 -13.46
N THR A 236 -28.86 0.99 -13.47
CA THR A 236 -30.14 1.07 -14.17
C THR A 236 -30.40 2.53 -14.54
N GLN A 237 -29.66 3.04 -15.53
CA GLN A 237 -30.15 4.14 -16.35
C GLN A 237 -29.71 3.93 -17.79
N PRO A 238 -30.60 3.42 -18.67
CA PRO A 238 -30.36 3.49 -20.10
C PRO A 238 -30.33 4.97 -20.51
N ALA A 239 -29.30 5.34 -21.26
CA ALA A 239 -29.13 6.64 -21.87
C ALA A 239 -30.15 6.83 -23.01
N THR A 240 -31.42 7.07 -22.66
CA THR A 240 -32.45 7.53 -23.60
C THR A 240 -33.32 8.59 -22.92
N ALA A 241 -32.77 9.77 -22.64
CA ALA A 241 -33.58 10.98 -22.43
C ALA A 241 -32.76 12.27 -22.59
N SER A 242 -32.85 12.83 -23.80
CA SER A 242 -32.96 14.27 -24.10
C SER A 242 -31.96 15.26 -23.48
N SER A 243 -30.96 15.59 -24.30
CA SER A 243 -30.50 16.95 -24.62
C SER A 243 -31.31 18.12 -24.01
N ALA A 244 -30.71 18.84 -23.05
CA ALA A 244 -30.98 20.25 -22.79
C ALA A 244 -29.67 20.91 -22.34
N ARG A 245 -29.04 21.61 -23.28
CA ARG A 245 -27.74 22.27 -23.20
C ARG A 245 -27.85 23.53 -22.32
N VAL A 246 -27.34 23.49 -21.08
CA VAL A 246 -27.02 24.68 -20.27
C VAL A 246 -25.49 24.86 -20.28
N PRO A 247 -24.94 26.03 -20.62
CA PRO A 247 -23.51 26.25 -20.58
C PRO A 247 -23.06 26.33 -19.11
N ALA A 248 -22.63 25.20 -18.54
CA ALA A 248 -22.00 25.16 -17.24
C ALA A 248 -20.68 25.95 -17.29
N THR A 249 -20.47 26.82 -16.31
CA THR A 249 -19.17 27.48 -16.13
C THR A 249 -18.06 26.43 -15.97
N ALA A 250 -16.81 26.78 -16.30
CA ALA A 250 -15.66 25.87 -16.15
C ALA A 250 -15.55 25.31 -14.71
N ALA A 251 -15.97 26.10 -13.71
CA ALA A 251 -16.04 25.70 -12.31
C ALA A 251 -17.15 24.67 -12.03
N GLU A 252 -18.36 24.85 -12.60
CA GLU A 252 -19.46 23.89 -12.43
C GLU A 252 -19.19 22.57 -13.15
N SER A 253 -18.61 22.62 -14.35
CA SER A 253 -18.17 21.41 -15.07
C SER A 253 -17.03 20.69 -14.32
N PHE A 254 -16.11 21.44 -13.71
CA PHE A 254 -15.10 20.86 -12.82
C PHE A 254 -15.73 20.25 -11.57
N MET A 255 -16.65 20.93 -10.89
CA MET A 255 -17.30 20.42 -9.69
C MET A 255 -18.14 19.18 -9.99
N TRP A 256 -18.90 19.17 -11.09
CA TRP A 256 -19.66 18.00 -11.51
C TRP A 256 -18.73 16.83 -11.85
N THR A 257 -17.65 17.09 -12.62
CA THR A 257 -16.70 16.02 -12.96
C THR A 257 -15.85 15.58 -11.77
N VAL A 258 -15.54 16.46 -10.81
CA VAL A 258 -14.97 16.09 -9.53
C VAL A 258 -16.00 15.22 -8.84
N GLN A 259 -17.17 15.71 -8.44
CA GLN A 259 -18.16 14.96 -7.66
C GLN A 259 -18.58 13.62 -8.26
N HIS A 260 -18.67 13.50 -9.59
CA HIS A 260 -18.99 12.27 -10.33
C HIS A 260 -17.76 11.48 -10.81
N ALA A 261 -16.53 11.94 -10.54
CA ALA A 261 -15.34 11.15 -10.82
C ALA A 261 -15.42 9.83 -10.06
N THR A 262 -15.02 8.76 -10.73
CA THR A 262 -14.89 7.43 -10.17
C THR A 262 -14.11 7.48 -8.85
N PRO A 263 -14.51 6.69 -7.83
CA PRO A 263 -13.77 6.61 -6.57
C PRO A 263 -12.28 6.35 -6.84
N PHE A 264 -11.42 6.98 -6.05
CA PHE A 264 -9.99 6.70 -6.13
C PHE A 264 -9.76 5.21 -5.86
N LYS A 265 -9.11 4.57 -6.83
CA LYS A 265 -8.66 3.19 -6.75
C LYS A 265 -7.19 3.24 -6.36
N LEU A 266 -6.87 2.73 -5.18
CA LEU A 266 -5.49 2.65 -4.72
C LEU A 266 -5.07 1.18 -4.74
N GLY A 267 -3.88 0.91 -5.27
CA GLY A 267 -3.33 -0.44 -5.27
C GLY A 267 -3.05 -0.87 -3.83
N LEU A 268 -3.34 -2.13 -3.50
CA LEU A 268 -2.98 -2.70 -2.19
C LEU A 268 -1.46 -2.59 -1.94
N GLY A 269 -0.64 -2.60 -3.01
CA GLY A 269 0.81 -2.39 -2.93
C GLY A 269 1.20 -1.09 -2.24
N ASP A 270 0.52 0.02 -2.49
CA ASP A 270 0.82 1.32 -1.88
C ASP A 270 0.71 1.23 -0.34
N PHE A 271 -0.37 0.61 0.14
CA PHE A 271 -0.57 0.36 1.58
C PHE A 271 0.55 -0.48 2.17
N ILE A 272 0.95 -1.55 1.46
CA ILE A 272 2.02 -2.44 1.91
C ILE A 272 3.35 -1.68 2.03
N PHE A 273 3.78 -1.02 0.96
CA PHE A 273 5.13 -0.43 0.90
C PHE A 273 5.26 0.80 1.79
N TYR A 274 4.21 1.63 1.89
CA TYR A 274 4.21 2.72 2.85
C TYR A 274 4.30 2.22 4.28
N SER A 275 3.52 1.19 4.63
CA SER A 275 3.55 0.60 5.97
C SER A 275 4.87 -0.11 6.27
N LEU A 276 5.48 -0.76 5.26
CA LEU A 276 6.80 -1.38 5.37
C LEU A 276 7.89 -0.34 5.66
N LEU A 277 7.90 0.78 4.94
CA LEU A 277 8.86 1.88 5.15
C LEU A 277 8.73 2.44 6.56
N VAL A 278 7.51 2.83 6.96
CA VAL A 278 7.24 3.41 8.28
C VAL A 278 7.54 2.40 9.39
N GLY A 279 7.21 1.12 9.19
CA GLY A 279 7.55 0.04 10.12
C GLY A 279 9.05 -0.09 10.31
N ARG A 280 9.85 -0.15 9.23
CA ARG A 280 11.32 -0.19 9.35
C ARG A 280 11.89 1.07 10.00
N ALA A 281 11.35 2.24 9.70
CA ALA A 281 11.76 3.49 10.31
C ALA A 281 11.52 3.52 11.83
N SER A 282 10.51 2.80 12.33
CA SER A 282 10.22 2.70 13.78
C SER A 282 11.34 2.03 14.58
N PHE A 283 12.14 1.15 13.98
CA PHE A 283 13.31 0.56 14.64
C PHE A 283 14.43 1.58 14.90
N SER A 284 14.50 2.67 14.13
CA SER A 284 15.48 3.74 14.36
C SER A 284 15.06 4.74 15.44
N GLY A 285 13.85 4.58 15.97
CA GLY A 285 13.29 5.42 17.02
C GLY A 285 12.09 6.26 16.54
N PHE A 286 11.42 6.84 17.52
CA PHE A 286 10.16 7.57 17.33
C PHE A 286 10.29 8.78 16.40
N VAL A 287 11.44 9.46 16.43
CA VAL A 287 11.70 10.66 15.62
C VAL A 287 11.72 10.29 14.13
N SER A 288 12.52 9.30 13.74
CA SER A 288 12.62 8.84 12.35
C SER A 288 11.28 8.33 11.83
N TRP A 289 10.56 7.56 12.65
CA TRP A 289 9.21 7.11 12.35
C TRP A 289 8.25 8.27 12.06
N SER A 290 8.21 9.27 12.94
CA SER A 290 7.32 10.43 12.82
C SER A 290 7.60 11.22 11.54
N PHE A 291 8.87 11.51 11.26
CA PHE A 291 9.26 12.24 10.06
C PHE A 291 8.95 11.46 8.77
N CYS A 292 9.17 10.13 8.76
CA CYS A 292 8.80 9.30 7.62
C CYS A 292 7.30 9.26 7.39
N MET A 293 6.51 9.11 8.46
CA MET A 293 5.05 9.11 8.37
C MET A 293 4.52 10.42 7.80
N VAL A 294 4.98 11.57 8.32
CA VAL A 294 4.59 12.90 7.80
C VAL A 294 5.05 13.07 6.36
N SER A 295 6.26 12.64 6.01
CA SER A 295 6.80 12.71 4.65
C SER A 295 5.96 11.91 3.66
N ILE A 296 5.55 10.68 4.00
CA ILE A 296 4.70 9.86 3.13
C ILE A 296 3.33 10.51 2.92
N LEU A 297 2.71 11.01 3.98
CA LEU A 297 1.42 11.68 3.87
C LEU A 297 1.52 12.97 3.05
N ALA A 298 2.58 13.75 3.24
CA ALA A 298 2.86 14.94 2.43
C ALA A 298 3.11 14.59 0.96
N GLY A 299 3.86 13.52 0.67
CA GLY A 299 4.10 13.03 -0.69
C GLY A 299 2.82 12.53 -1.37
N MET A 300 1.98 11.80 -0.66
CA MET A 300 0.68 11.33 -1.15
C MET A 300 -0.31 12.48 -1.38
N LEU A 301 -0.39 13.45 -0.46
CA LEU A 301 -1.20 14.65 -0.65
C LEU A 301 -0.66 15.50 -1.80
N GLY A 302 0.65 15.65 -1.91
CA GLY A 302 1.32 16.40 -2.97
C GLY A 302 1.11 15.80 -4.35
N THR A 303 1.19 14.47 -4.49
CA THR A 303 0.92 13.76 -5.76
C THR A 303 -0.53 13.88 -6.18
N LEU A 304 -1.47 13.71 -5.25
CA LEU A 304 -2.90 13.92 -5.51
C LEU A 304 -3.23 15.38 -5.84
N LEU A 305 -2.64 16.35 -5.14
CA LEU A 305 -2.80 17.78 -5.44
C LEU A 305 -2.21 18.14 -6.81
N SER A 306 -1.04 17.58 -7.14
CA SER A 306 -0.42 17.73 -8.46
C SER A 306 -1.31 17.19 -9.57
N LEU A 307 -1.94 16.02 -9.37
CA LEU A 307 -2.92 15.46 -10.32
C LEU A 307 -4.18 16.33 -10.45
N LEU A 308 -4.62 17.00 -9.38
CA LEU A 308 -5.75 17.92 -9.42
C LEU A 308 -5.40 19.23 -10.16
N LEU A 309 -4.23 19.81 -9.89
CA LEU A 309 -3.78 21.08 -10.49
C LEU A 309 -3.34 20.92 -11.94
N PHE A 310 -2.63 19.84 -12.28
CA PHE A 310 -2.07 19.58 -13.60
C PHE A 310 -2.82 18.50 -14.38
N ARG A 311 -4.13 18.33 -14.12
CA ARG A 311 -4.99 17.32 -14.76
C ARG A 311 -4.89 17.30 -16.29
N ASN A 312 -4.60 18.45 -16.90
CA ASN A 312 -4.51 18.59 -18.35
C ASN A 312 -3.13 18.26 -18.94
N SER A 313 -2.06 18.29 -18.13
CA SER A 313 -0.68 18.09 -18.58
C SER A 313 -0.14 16.70 -18.23
N LEU A 314 -0.48 16.21 -17.03
CA LEU A 314 0.08 14.97 -16.48
C LEU A 314 -0.98 13.87 -16.48
N ARG A 315 -0.88 12.96 -17.47
CA ARG A 315 -1.90 11.93 -17.73
C ARG A 315 -1.93 10.81 -16.67
N ALA A 316 -0.87 10.65 -15.88
CA ALA A 316 -0.83 9.88 -14.64
C ALA A 316 0.56 10.05 -14.00
N LEU A 317 0.62 10.37 -12.70
CA LEU A 317 1.85 10.33 -11.92
C LEU A 317 1.75 9.13 -10.98
N PRO A 318 2.74 8.22 -10.97
CA PRO A 318 2.78 7.15 -9.99
C PRO A 318 2.97 7.78 -8.60
N ALA A 319 1.97 7.62 -7.72
CA ALA A 319 1.99 8.19 -6.38
C ALA A 319 3.01 7.49 -5.46
N LEU A 320 3.13 6.16 -5.63
CA LEU A 320 4.02 5.28 -4.88
C LEU A 320 5.49 5.78 -4.86
N PRO A 321 6.17 5.97 -6.00
CA PRO A 321 7.59 6.26 -6.00
C PRO A 321 7.94 7.62 -5.43
N CYS A 322 7.18 8.66 -5.76
CA CYS A 322 7.48 10.01 -5.26
C CYS A 322 7.47 10.04 -3.73
N SER A 323 6.47 9.40 -3.14
CA SER A 323 6.32 9.32 -1.68
C SER A 323 7.41 8.45 -1.04
N ILE A 324 7.73 7.28 -1.61
CA ILE A 324 8.81 6.40 -1.09
C ILE A 324 10.17 7.08 -1.18
N PHE A 325 10.51 7.73 -2.31
CA PHE A 325 11.78 8.43 -2.46
C PHE A 325 11.90 9.61 -1.49
N LEU A 326 10.85 10.45 -1.39
CA LEU A 326 10.83 11.56 -0.45
C LEU A 326 11.03 11.07 0.99
N SER A 327 10.33 10.02 1.39
CA SER A 327 10.45 9.46 2.73
C SER A 327 11.80 8.78 2.98
N THR A 328 12.38 8.11 1.99
CA THR A 328 13.71 7.49 2.11
C THR A 328 14.79 8.54 2.28
N VAL A 329 14.71 9.66 1.55
CA VAL A 329 15.62 10.80 1.74
C VAL A 329 15.46 11.41 3.13
N VAL A 330 14.22 11.65 3.57
CA VAL A 330 13.93 12.15 4.92
C VAL A 330 14.44 11.19 6.00
N PHE A 331 14.33 9.88 5.80
CA PHE A 331 14.86 8.88 6.72
C PHE A 331 16.38 8.97 6.84
N VAL A 332 17.10 9.02 5.72
CA VAL A 332 18.57 9.14 5.71
C VAL A 332 19.00 10.45 6.38
N LEU A 333 18.36 11.57 6.04
CA LEU A 333 18.63 12.86 6.68
C LEU A 333 18.36 12.81 8.19
N CYS A 334 17.27 12.16 8.60
CA CYS A 334 16.94 11.99 10.01
C CYS A 334 17.99 11.16 10.74
N ARG A 335 18.48 10.06 10.15
CA ARG A 335 19.58 9.28 10.75
C ARG A 335 20.84 10.10 10.92
N LEU A 336 21.26 10.83 9.88
CA LEU A 336 22.46 11.69 9.95
C LEU A 336 22.35 12.76 11.03
N ILE A 337 21.17 13.40 11.16
CA ILE A 337 20.92 14.44 12.16
C ILE A 337 20.82 13.84 13.56
N VAL A 338 20.08 12.74 13.75
CA VAL A 338 19.87 12.11 15.06
C VAL A 338 21.17 11.50 15.58
N GLU A 339 21.98 10.87 14.75
CA GLU A 339 23.31 10.35 15.14
C GLU A 339 24.24 11.50 15.53
N SER A 340 24.26 12.59 14.76
CA SER A 340 25.06 13.78 15.10
C SER A 340 24.57 14.46 16.39
N LEU A 341 23.26 14.54 16.60
CA LEU A 341 22.69 15.16 17.80
C LEU A 341 22.89 14.28 19.04
N SER A 342 22.77 12.97 18.91
CA SER A 342 22.97 12.01 20.00
C SER A 342 24.44 11.98 20.46
N SER A 343 25.39 11.99 19.52
CA SER A 343 26.82 12.12 19.84
C SER A 343 27.12 13.46 20.53
N PHE A 344 26.62 14.57 19.98
CA PHE A 344 26.74 15.89 20.61
C PHE A 344 26.17 15.92 22.04
N THR A 345 24.95 15.39 22.23
CA THR A 345 24.30 15.35 23.54
C THR A 345 25.08 14.48 24.53
N SER A 346 25.57 13.31 24.09
CA SER A 346 26.35 12.41 24.95
C SER A 346 27.66 13.05 25.43
N HIS A 347 28.34 13.82 24.58
CA HIS A 347 29.55 14.54 24.97
C HIS A 347 29.30 15.69 25.95
N HIS A 348 28.18 16.41 25.80
CA HIS A 348 27.88 17.53 26.69
C HIS A 348 27.21 17.11 28.01
N LEU A 349 26.42 16.04 28.01
CA LEU A 349 25.71 15.58 29.20
C LEU A 349 26.61 14.77 30.13
N LEU A 350 27.66 14.10 29.62
CA LEU A 350 28.67 13.43 30.44
C LEU A 350 29.68 14.39 31.12
N VAL A 351 29.67 15.68 30.75
CA VAL A 351 30.52 16.72 31.36
C VAL A 351 29.81 17.41 32.53
N LEU A 352 28.54 17.09 32.76
CA LEU A 352 27.69 17.59 33.85
C LEU A 352 27.48 16.49 34.88
#